data_AF-A0A915JIR1-F1
#
_entry.id   AF-A0A915JIR1-F1
#
_cell.length_a   1.000
_cell.length_b   1.000
_cell.length_c   1.000
_cell.angle_alpha   90.00
_cell.angle_beta   90.00
_cell.angle_gamma   90.00
#
_symmetry.space_group_name_H-M   'P 1'
#
loop_
_entity.id
_entity.type
_entity.pdbx_description
1 polymer ?
#
loop_
_entity_poly.entity_id
_entity_poly.type
_entity_poly.pdbx_seq_one_letter_code
_entity_poly.pdbx_strand_id
1 'polypeptide(L)'
;SLLLQKILATRLYPSHVDSSEIVVALVVVPGDYSVSLKAAIKNKHFWIRVDQQKFFNIGNRKFSNLDELIKHYMEHPIFTGDRNERLYLIKPLPSTSP
;
A
#
# COMPACT_ATOMS: atom_id res chain seq x y z
N SER A 1 16.02 -2.24 -0.69
CA SER A 1 15.91 -3.30 0.33
C SER A 1 14.66 -3.07 1.18
N LEU A 2 14.09 -4.11 1.80
CA LEU A 2 12.93 -4.01 2.70
C LEU A 2 13.15 -2.99 3.84
N LEU A 3 14.40 -2.79 4.26
CA LEU A 3 14.80 -1.81 5.25
C LEU A 3 14.54 -0.37 4.77
N LEU A 4 14.87 -0.04 3.52
CA LEU A 4 14.59 1.27 2.93
C LEU A 4 13.08 1.53 2.81
N GLN A 5 12.29 0.54 2.41
CA GLN A 5 10.82 0.66 2.33
C GLN A 5 10.20 0.91 3.71
N LYS A 6 10.70 0.23 4.75
CA LYS A 6 10.28 0.47 6.14
C LYS A 6 10.67 1.87 6.62
N ILE A 7 11.91 2.32 6.35
CA ILE A 7 12.37 3.67 6.73
C ILE A 7 11.53 4.74 6.04
N LEU A 8 11.26 4.60 4.74
CA LEU A 8 10.43 5.54 3.98
C LEU A 8 8.99 5.55 4.51
N ALA A 9 8.38 4.39 4.74
CA ALA A 9 7.03 4.34 5.32
C ALA A 9 6.98 4.96 6.72
N THR A 10 7.91 4.64 7.63
CA THR A 10 7.93 5.26 8.96
C THR A 10 8.16 6.77 8.92
N ARG A 11 8.95 7.28 7.96
CA ARG A 11 9.12 8.73 7.74
C ARG A 11 7.87 9.40 7.19
N LEU A 12 7.16 8.73 6.28
CA LEU A 12 5.91 9.21 5.70
C LEU A 12 4.74 9.13 6.71
N TYR A 13 4.81 8.23 7.69
CA TYR A 13 3.76 8.02 8.71
C TYR A 13 4.35 8.05 10.13
N PRO A 14 4.58 9.25 10.69
CA PRO A 14 4.95 9.38 12.09
C PRO A 14 3.84 8.81 13.00
N SER A 15 4.23 8.41 14.22
CA SER A 15 3.36 7.75 15.22
C SER A 15 2.10 8.51 15.63
N HIS A 16 1.93 9.76 15.18
CA HIS A 16 0.78 10.62 15.45
C HIS A 16 -0.35 10.51 14.41
N VAL A 17 -0.17 9.78 13.31
CA VAL A 17 -1.26 9.49 12.36
C VAL A 17 -2.20 8.46 12.98
N ASP A 18 -3.47 8.83 13.11
CA ASP A 18 -4.49 7.99 13.75
C ASP A 18 -4.63 6.66 12.99
N SER A 19 -4.71 5.56 13.74
CA SER A 19 -4.68 4.19 13.22
C SER A 19 -5.87 3.80 12.34
N SER A 20 -6.88 4.66 12.28
CA SER A 20 -8.06 4.60 11.41
C SER A 20 -7.84 5.24 10.03
N GLU A 21 -6.79 6.06 9.86
CA GLU A 21 -6.47 6.73 8.61
C GLU A 21 -5.39 5.95 7.85
N ILE A 22 -5.85 5.13 6.90
CA ILE A 22 -5.00 4.32 6.04
C ILE A 22 -4.51 5.18 4.89
N VAL A 23 -3.23 5.56 4.96
CA VAL A 23 -2.61 6.46 4.01
C VAL A 23 -1.64 5.66 3.12
N VAL A 24 -1.76 5.82 1.80
CA VAL A 24 -1.09 4.99 0.77
C VAL A 24 0.17 5.67 0.22
N ALA A 25 1.33 5.00 0.34
CA ALA A 25 2.55 5.37 -0.38
C ALA A 25 2.74 4.43 -1.56
N LEU A 26 2.60 4.95 -2.77
CA LEU A 26 3.11 4.29 -3.97
C LEU A 26 4.59 4.65 -4.11
N VAL A 27 5.48 3.78 -3.63
CA VAL A 27 6.93 3.97 -3.88
C VAL A 27 7.26 3.28 -5.19
N VAL A 28 7.65 4.08 -6.18
CA VAL A 28 8.13 3.59 -7.48
C VAL A 28 9.63 3.35 -7.37
N VAL A 29 10.03 2.08 -7.46
CA VAL A 29 11.42 1.67 -7.70
C VAL A 29 11.50 1.25 -9.17
N PRO A 30 12.65 1.38 -9.87
CA PRO A 30 12.72 0.95 -11.26
C PRO A 30 12.26 -0.51 -11.43
N GLY A 31 11.08 -0.70 -12.04
CA GLY A 31 10.48 -2.01 -12.31
C GLY A 31 9.40 -2.51 -11.33
N ASP A 32 9.25 -1.93 -10.14
CA ASP A 32 8.31 -2.43 -9.12
C ASP A 32 7.59 -1.30 -8.37
N TYR A 33 6.34 -1.57 -7.97
CA TYR A 33 5.53 -0.70 -7.13
C TYR A 33 5.33 -1.36 -5.75
N SER A 34 5.09 -0.55 -4.72
CA SER A 34 4.69 -1.07 -3.41
C SER A 34 3.61 -0.21 -2.78
N VAL A 35 2.75 -0.85 -1.98
CA VAL A 35 1.72 -0.22 -1.16
C VAL A 35 2.09 -0.45 0.29
N SER A 36 2.20 0.63 1.06
CA SER A 36 2.43 0.56 2.51
C SER A 36 1.21 1.08 3.25
N LEU A 37 0.79 0.36 4.30
CA LEU A 37 -0.36 0.68 5.13
C LEU A 37 0.07 0.72 6.59
N LYS A 38 -0.41 1.73 7.32
CA LYS A 38 -0.37 1.74 8.79
C LYS A 38 -1.44 0.77 9.30
N ALA A 39 -1.03 -0.21 10.10
CA ALA A 39 -1.95 -1.03 10.87
C ALA A 39 -1.76 -0.74 12.37
N ALA A 40 -2.65 -1.25 13.21
CA ALA A 40 -2.63 -0.99 14.65
C ALA A 40 -1.29 -1.40 15.29
N ILE A 41 -0.83 -2.62 14.98
CA ILE A 41 0.37 -3.21 15.59
C ILE A 41 1.62 -2.96 14.74
N LYS A 42 1.53 -3.21 13.43
CA LYS A 42 2.69 -3.19 12.53
C LYS A 42 2.30 -2.81 11.11
N ASN A 43 3.07 -1.92 10.50
CA ASN A 43 2.89 -1.54 9.10
C ASN A 43 2.87 -2.79 8.19
N LYS A 44 1.94 -2.80 7.25
CA LYS A 44 1.84 -3.83 6.22
C LYS A 44 2.40 -3.26 4.91
N HIS A 45 3.16 -4.07 4.19
CA HIS A 45 3.73 -3.71 2.91
C HIS A 45 3.35 -4.78 1.89
N PHE A 46 2.77 -4.35 0.78
CA PHE A 46 2.36 -5.20 -0.33
C PHE A 46 3.16 -4.82 -1.57
N TRP A 47 3.71 -5.83 -2.23
CA TRP A 47 4.44 -5.66 -3.48
C TRP A 47 3.46 -5.74 -4.64
N ILE A 48 3.64 -4.84 -5.60
CA ILE A 48 2.94 -4.85 -6.87
C ILE A 48 4.00 -5.07 -7.95
N ARG A 49 3.96 -6.24 -8.59
CA ARG A 49 4.86 -6.60 -9.68
C ARG A 49 4.20 -6.30 -11.02
N VAL A 50 4.93 -5.65 -11.92
CA VAL A 50 4.51 -5.52 -13.31
C VAL A 50 5.06 -6.69 -14.12
N ASP A 51 4.19 -7.44 -14.78
CA ASP A 51 4.63 -8.54 -15.65
C ASP A 51 5.02 -8.05 -17.06
N GLN A 52 5.55 -8.97 -17.88
CA GLN A 52 5.98 -8.66 -19.26
C GLN A 52 4.85 -8.14 -20.15
N GLN A 53 3.60 -8.46 -19.82
CA GLN A 53 2.39 -8.01 -20.52
C GLN A 53 1.83 -6.71 -19.90
N LYS A 54 2.58 -6.07 -19.00
CA LYS A 54 2.23 -4.82 -18.30
C LYS A 54 1.04 -4.92 -17.35
N PHE A 55 0.70 -6.11 -16.88
CA PHE A 55 -0.31 -6.24 -15.82
C PHE A 55 0.29 -6.06 -14.43
N PHE A 56 -0.52 -5.50 -13.54
CA PHE A 56 -0.18 -5.22 -12.15
C PHE A 56 -0.63 -6.39 -11.27
N ASN A 57 0.33 -7.08 -10.64
CA ASN A 57 0.10 -8.28 -9.85
C ASN A 57 0.36 -8.00 -8.37
N ILE A 58 -0.59 -8.34 -7.50
CA ILE A 58 -0.49 -8.17 -6.04
C ILE A 58 -1.15 -9.35 -5.33
N GLY A 59 -0.36 -10.08 -4.54
CA GLY A 59 -0.81 -11.35 -3.97
C GLY A 59 -1.26 -12.32 -5.07
N ASN A 60 -2.54 -12.71 -5.04
CA ASN A 60 -3.17 -13.57 -6.03
C ASN A 60 -4.08 -12.82 -7.03
N ARG A 61 -4.05 -11.48 -7.04
CA ARG A 61 -4.86 -10.65 -7.93
C ARG A 61 -4.00 -10.02 -9.03
N LYS A 62 -4.63 -9.80 -10.19
CA LYS A 62 -4.05 -9.24 -11.40
C LYS A 62 -4.97 -8.16 -11.96
N PHE A 63 -4.41 -7.02 -12.34
CA PHE A 63 -5.14 -5.84 -12.83
C PHE A 63 -4.49 -5.28 -14.10
N SER A 64 -5.30 -4.67 -14.97
CA SER A 64 -4.82 -4.14 -16.26
C SER A 64 -4.09 -2.81 -16.11
N ASN A 65 -4.43 -2.05 -15.07
CA ASN A 65 -3.84 -0.76 -14.75
C ASN A 65 -3.87 -0.52 -13.21
N LEU A 66 -3.17 0.53 -12.77
CA LEU A 66 -3.08 0.88 -11.35
C LEU A 66 -4.40 1.40 -10.78
N ASP A 67 -5.22 2.09 -11.57
CA ASP A 67 -6.51 2.65 -11.13
C ASP A 67 -7.51 1.55 -10.77
N GLU A 68 -7.58 0.47 -11.56
CA GLU A 68 -8.37 -0.72 -11.27
C GLU A 68 -7.94 -1.40 -9.96
N LEU A 69 -6.63 -1.53 -9.75
CA LEU A 69 -6.07 -2.09 -8.53
C LEU A 69 -6.46 -1.22 -7.32
N ILE A 70 -6.29 0.10 -7.43
CA ILE A 70 -6.62 1.04 -6.36
C ILE A 70 -8.11 0.96 -6.04
N LYS A 71 -8.98 1.11 -7.06
CA LYS A 71 -10.44 1.05 -6.89
C LYS A 71 -10.88 -0.26 -6.24
N HIS A 72 -10.33 -1.39 -6.68
CA HIS A 72 -10.67 -2.68 -6.11
C HIS A 72 -10.40 -2.72 -4.60
N TYR A 73 -9.23 -2.25 -4.17
CA TYR A 73 -8.86 -2.28 -2.75
C TYR A 73 -9.38 -1.09 -1.93
N MET A 74 -10.05 -0.12 -2.55
CA MET A 74 -10.92 0.84 -1.84
C MET A 74 -12.22 0.16 -1.38
N GLU A 75 -12.75 -0.78 -2.17
CA GLU A 75 -14.01 -1.47 -1.90
C GLU A 75 -13.81 -2.81 -1.15
N HIS A 76 -12.66 -3.45 -1.34
CA HIS A 76 -12.33 -4.77 -0.79
C HIS A 76 -11.06 -4.71 0.05
N PRO A 77 -10.95 -5.46 1.16
CA PRO A 77 -9.78 -5.37 2.00
C PRO A 77 -8.54 -5.95 1.31
N ILE A 78 -7.46 -5.18 1.31
CA ILE A 78 -6.13 -5.65 0.87
C ILE A 78 -5.48 -6.58 1.89
N PHE A 79 -5.92 -6.50 3.14
CA PHE A 79 -5.53 -7.37 4.23
C PHE A 79 -6.73 -7.68 5.11
N THR A 80 -6.89 -8.95 5.47
CA THR A 80 -7.77 -9.39 6.55
C THR A 80 -6.91 -10.08 7.60
N GLY A 81 -6.89 -9.53 8.80
CA GLY A 81 -6.14 -10.06 9.95
C GLY A 81 -7.06 -10.71 10.97
N ASP A 82 -6.45 -11.12 12.08
CA ASP A 82 -7.18 -11.64 13.23
C ASP A 82 -8.04 -10.53 13.87
N ARG A 83 -9.06 -10.93 14.66
CA ARG A 83 -9.98 -10.00 15.37
C ARG A 83 -10.72 -9.03 14.44
N ASN A 84 -11.11 -9.47 13.25
CA ASN A 84 -11.84 -8.68 12.25
C ASN A 84 -11.09 -7.44 11.73
N GLU A 85 -9.74 -7.40 11.82
CA GLU A 85 -8.96 -6.33 11.19
C GLU A 85 -9.12 -6.41 9.66
N ARG A 86 -9.57 -5.33 9.04
CA ARG A 86 -9.69 -5.19 7.59
C ARG A 86 -9.02 -3.90 7.18
N LEU A 87 -8.04 -3.98 6.29
CA LEU A 87 -7.34 -2.81 5.76
C LEU A 87 -7.79 -2.57 4.32
N TYR A 88 -8.09 -1.31 4.00
CA TYR A 88 -8.53 -0.85 2.68
C TYR A 88 -7.62 0.29 2.21
N LEU A 89 -7.60 0.59 0.92
CA LEU A 89 -7.01 1.82 0.41
C LEU A 89 -8.03 2.94 0.58
N ILE A 90 -7.76 3.95 1.42
CA ILE A 90 -8.76 4.99 1.74
C ILE A 90 -8.33 6.35 1.20
N LYS A 91 -7.07 6.74 1.40
CA LYS A 91 -6.55 8.02 0.90
C LYS A 91 -5.15 7.87 0.31
N PRO A 92 -4.84 8.56 -0.81
CA PRO A 92 -3.46 8.73 -1.24
C PRO A 92 -2.70 9.51 -0.15
N LEU A 93 -1.40 9.27 -0.04
CA LEU A 93 -0.53 10.17 0.70
C LEU A 93 -0.71 11.61 0.18
N PRO A 94 -0.97 12.60 1.05
CA PRO A 94 -0.78 13.98 0.64
C PRO A 94 0.66 14.12 0.15
N SER A 95 0.83 14.63 -1.07
CA SER A 95 2.15 14.93 -1.60
C SER A 95 2.83 15.88 -0.62
N THR A 96 3.85 15.41 0.08
CA THR A 96 4.72 16.28 0.85
C THR A 96 5.55 17.06 -0.16
N SER A 97 4.97 18.15 -0.68
CA SER A 97 5.75 19.20 -1.33
C SER A 97 6.69 19.74 -0.25
N PRO A 98 8.02 19.81 -0.49
CA PRO A 98 8.89 20.64 0.34
C PRO A 98 8.47 22.11 0.25
#